data_AF-A0A2S6SXN2-F1
#
_entry.id   AF-A0A2S6SXN2-F1
#
_cell.length_a   1.000
_cell.length_b   1.000
_cell.length_c   1.000
_cell.angle_alpha   90.00
_cell.angle_beta   90.00
_cell.angle_gamma   90.00
#
_symmetry.space_group_name_H-M   'P 1'
#
loop_
_entity.id
_entity.type
_entity.pdbx_description
1 polymer ?
#
loop_
_entity_poly.entity_id
_entity_poly.type
_entity_poly.pdbx_seq_one_letter_code
_entity_poly.pdbx_strand_id
1 'polypeptide(L)'
;MYKIAIIRESRSDDRRAPLVPAHIKELLSTFSDLSISVQPSEHRCFSDQEYEEQGAIITEDLSACNLVLGVKEIEPDLLIPLKSYMFFSHTSKIQPDNSAAAQGTPGMDKKELLKEILKKKITLIDYENIRDD
;
A
#
# COMPACT_ATOMS: atom_id res chain seq x y z
N MET A 1 19.71 2.84 -5.39
CA MET A 1 18.63 1.86 -5.53
C MET A 1 17.42 2.25 -4.72
N TYR A 2 16.39 2.72 -5.41
CA TYR A 2 15.08 2.99 -4.83
C TYR A 2 14.29 1.67 -4.70
N LYS A 3 13.53 1.52 -3.62
CA LYS A 3 12.84 0.28 -3.29
C LYS A 3 11.34 0.50 -3.10
N ILE A 4 10.54 -0.15 -3.93
CA ILE A 4 9.08 -0.14 -3.81
C ILE A 4 8.64 -1.50 -3.25
N ALA A 5 7.63 -1.50 -2.39
CA ALA A 5 7.00 -2.71 -1.89
C ALA A 5 5.50 -2.73 -2.22
N ILE A 6 4.95 -3.90 -2.53
CA ILE A 6 3.51 -4.17 -2.51
C ILE A 6 3.20 -4.92 -1.22
N ILE A 7 2.36 -4.34 -0.36
CA ILE A 7 1.93 -4.96 0.90
C ILE A 7 0.80 -5.97 0.64
N ARG A 8 0.71 -7.01 1.49
CA ARG A 8 -0.44 -7.91 1.51
C ARG A 8 -1.72 -7.13 1.78
N GLU A 9 -2.80 -7.57 1.17
CA GLU A 9 -4.13 -6.99 1.34
C GLU A 9 -4.59 -7.15 2.80
N SER A 10 -5.10 -6.07 3.40
CA SER A 10 -5.65 -6.07 4.78
C SER A 10 -7.01 -6.75 4.88
N ARG A 11 -7.72 -6.88 3.77
CA ARG A 11 -9.08 -7.40 3.71
C ARG A 11 -9.14 -8.69 2.92
N SER A 12 -9.81 -9.70 3.48
CA SER A 12 -10.02 -10.99 2.82
C SER A 12 -10.94 -10.92 1.59
N ASP A 13 -11.78 -9.89 1.48
CA ASP A 13 -12.66 -9.66 0.34
C ASP A 13 -12.02 -8.80 -0.77
N ASP A 14 -10.85 -8.19 -0.53
CA ASP A 14 -10.12 -7.46 -1.57
C ASP A 14 -9.03 -8.35 -2.16
N ARG A 15 -9.20 -8.70 -3.44
CA ARG A 15 -8.22 -9.49 -4.19
C ARG A 15 -7.35 -8.64 -5.12
N ARG A 16 -7.59 -7.32 -5.20
CA ARG A 16 -6.90 -6.46 -6.17
C ARG A 16 -5.48 -6.16 -5.69
N ALA A 17 -4.61 -5.81 -6.62
CA ALA A 17 -3.25 -5.36 -6.35
C ALA A 17 -3.05 -3.93 -6.90
N PRO A 18 -2.16 -3.11 -6.29
CA PRO A 18 -1.89 -1.76 -6.78
C PRO A 18 -1.12 -1.77 -8.12
N LEU A 19 -0.36 -2.85 -8.39
CA LEU A 19 0.33 -3.09 -9.64
C LEU A 19 0.11 -4.55 -10.05
N VAL A 20 -0.13 -4.78 -11.34
CA VAL A 20 -0.20 -6.13 -11.91
C VAL A 20 1.21 -6.62 -12.28
N PRO A 21 1.45 -7.93 -12.45
CA PRO A 21 2.77 -8.46 -12.79
C PRO A 21 3.42 -7.80 -14.01
N ALA A 22 2.65 -7.51 -15.07
CA ALA A 22 3.16 -6.84 -16.27
C ALA A 22 3.79 -5.46 -15.97
N HIS A 23 3.23 -4.70 -15.00
CA HIS A 23 3.80 -3.41 -14.59
C HIS A 23 5.15 -3.59 -13.88
N ILE A 24 5.39 -4.71 -13.19
CA ILE A 24 6.67 -4.97 -12.53
C ILE A 24 7.78 -5.02 -13.57
N LYS A 25 7.59 -5.83 -14.61
CA LYS A 25 8.55 -5.96 -15.70
C LYS A 25 8.79 -4.62 -16.39
N GLU A 26 7.73 -3.87 -16.67
CA GLU A 26 7.82 -2.55 -17.29
C GLU A 26 8.65 -1.58 -16.43
N LEU A 27 8.32 -1.46 -15.14
CA LEU A 27 9.01 -0.58 -14.21
C LEU A 27 10.49 -0.95 -14.04
N LEU A 28 10.80 -2.22 -13.86
CA LEU A 28 12.18 -2.69 -13.73
C LEU A 28 12.98 -2.50 -15.03
N SER A 29 12.33 -2.57 -16.20
CA SER A 29 12.98 -2.27 -17.48
C SER A 29 13.20 -0.77 -17.73
N THR A 30 12.34 0.07 -17.17
CA THR A 30 12.38 1.52 -17.33
C THR A 30 13.37 2.17 -16.35
N PHE A 31 13.43 1.67 -15.11
CA PHE A 31 14.23 2.23 -14.04
C PHE A 31 15.32 1.26 -13.60
N SER A 32 16.55 1.47 -14.09
CA SER A 32 17.69 0.59 -13.81
C SER A 32 18.13 0.56 -12.34
N ASP A 33 17.71 1.54 -11.53
CA ASP A 33 18.04 1.64 -10.10
C ASP A 33 16.80 1.45 -9.20
N LEU A 34 15.87 0.59 -9.64
CA LEU A 34 14.65 0.22 -8.93
C LEU A 34 14.66 -1.26 -8.55
N SER A 35 14.22 -1.58 -7.33
CA SER A 35 13.84 -2.94 -6.93
C SER A 35 12.41 -2.95 -6.42
N ILE A 36 11.64 -3.98 -6.78
CA ILE A 36 10.27 -4.15 -6.31
C ILE A 36 10.17 -5.42 -5.46
N SER A 37 9.66 -5.27 -4.25
CA SER A 37 9.34 -6.38 -3.35
C SER A 37 7.83 -6.57 -3.25
N VAL A 38 7.38 -7.82 -3.09
CA VAL A 38 5.96 -8.14 -2.92
C VAL A 38 5.80 -9.03 -1.70
N GLN A 39 4.93 -8.63 -0.78
CA GLN A 39 4.55 -9.51 0.32
C GLN A 39 3.73 -10.69 -0.20
N PRO A 40 4.05 -11.93 0.21
CA PRO A 40 3.32 -13.12 -0.20
C PRO A 40 1.82 -12.96 0.05
N SER A 41 0.94 -13.46 -0.80
CA SER A 41 -0.51 -13.45 -0.55
C SER A 41 -1.22 -14.61 -1.25
N GLU A 42 -1.97 -15.40 -0.49
CA GLU A 42 -2.82 -16.47 -1.02
C GLU A 42 -4.18 -15.95 -1.56
N HIS A 43 -4.50 -14.68 -1.35
CA HIS A 43 -5.81 -14.10 -1.65
C HIS A 43 -5.80 -13.14 -2.85
N ARG A 44 -4.64 -12.56 -3.16
CA ARG A 44 -4.46 -11.66 -4.30
C ARG A 44 -4.81 -12.36 -5.61
N CYS A 45 -5.38 -11.60 -6.55
CA CYS A 45 -5.79 -12.11 -7.86
C CYS A 45 -4.64 -12.50 -8.79
N PHE A 46 -3.40 -12.17 -8.42
CA PHE A 46 -2.17 -12.60 -9.07
C PHE A 46 -1.33 -13.36 -8.04
N SER A 47 -0.81 -14.51 -8.44
CA SER A 47 0.02 -15.36 -7.59
C SER A 47 1.40 -14.75 -7.35
N ASP A 48 2.05 -15.15 -6.25
CA ASP A 48 3.43 -14.73 -5.95
C ASP A 48 4.40 -15.17 -7.05
N GLN A 49 4.16 -16.33 -7.68
CA GLN A 49 4.96 -16.83 -8.81
C GLN A 49 4.88 -15.89 -10.02
N GLU A 50 3.70 -15.37 -10.35
CA GLU A 50 3.56 -14.42 -11.46
C GLU A 50 4.38 -13.15 -11.23
N TYR A 51 4.47 -12.67 -9.98
CA TYR A 51 5.33 -11.53 -9.64
C TYR A 51 6.82 -11.87 -9.73
N GLU A 52 7.22 -13.02 -9.20
CA GLU A 52 8.61 -13.49 -9.23
C GLU A 52 9.12 -13.65 -10.67
N GLU A 53 8.30 -14.23 -11.56
CA GLU A 53 8.62 -14.38 -12.99
C GLU A 53 8.82 -13.03 -13.72
N GLN A 54 8.25 -11.94 -13.20
CA GLN A 54 8.45 -10.58 -13.73
C GLN A 54 9.59 -9.81 -13.03
N GLY A 55 10.33 -10.48 -12.13
CA GLY A 55 11.52 -9.94 -11.47
C GLY A 55 11.26 -9.27 -10.12
N ALA A 56 10.06 -9.40 -9.54
CA ALA A 56 9.82 -8.97 -8.17
C ALA A 56 10.49 -9.91 -7.16
N ILE A 57 10.83 -9.36 -5.98
CA ILE A 57 11.36 -10.13 -4.85
C ILE A 57 10.20 -10.45 -3.90
N ILE A 58 9.87 -11.73 -3.75
CA ILE A 58 8.84 -12.16 -2.80
C ILE A 58 9.43 -12.20 -1.39
N THR A 59 8.88 -11.40 -0.46
CA THR A 59 9.40 -11.30 0.92
C THR A 59 8.37 -10.75 1.90
N GLU A 60 8.35 -11.29 3.12
CA GLU A 60 7.54 -10.76 4.24
C GLU A 60 8.07 -9.41 4.75
N ASP A 61 9.40 -9.23 4.74
CA ASP A 61 10.04 -8.05 5.32
C ASP A 61 10.07 -6.88 4.34
N LEU A 62 9.29 -5.85 4.63
CA LEU A 62 9.24 -4.60 3.87
C LEU A 62 10.06 -3.47 4.53
N SER A 63 10.80 -3.73 5.62
CA SER A 63 11.54 -2.71 6.37
C SER A 63 12.56 -1.94 5.51
N ALA A 64 13.11 -2.59 4.48
CA ALA A 64 14.09 -1.99 3.59
C ALA A 64 13.49 -1.06 2.53
N CYS A 65 12.17 -1.05 2.31
CA CYS A 65 11.56 -0.28 1.21
C CYS A 65 11.54 1.24 1.49
N ASN A 66 11.45 2.04 0.44
CA ASN A 66 11.26 3.49 0.52
C ASN A 66 9.77 3.86 0.43
N LEU A 67 9.03 3.15 -0.42
CA LEU A 67 7.61 3.35 -0.69
C LEU A 67 6.86 2.02 -0.59
N VAL A 68 5.77 1.99 0.18
CA VAL A 68 4.84 0.85 0.26
C VAL A 68 3.55 1.19 -0.47
N LEU A 69 3.13 0.31 -1.36
CA LEU A 69 1.89 0.39 -2.11
C LEU A 69 0.88 -0.61 -1.54
N GLY A 70 -0.36 -0.16 -1.30
CA GLY A 70 -1.49 -1.01 -0.96
C GLY A 70 -2.75 -0.53 -1.68
N VAL A 71 -3.77 -1.37 -1.82
CA VAL A 71 -5.04 -0.91 -2.43
C VAL A 71 -5.89 -0.17 -1.40
N LYS A 72 -6.21 -0.84 -0.30
CA LYS A 72 -7.04 -0.31 0.77
C LYS A 72 -6.22 0.13 1.97
N GLU A 73 -6.92 0.59 2.99
CA GLU A 73 -6.34 1.02 4.25
C GLU A 73 -5.56 -0.12 4.91
N ILE A 74 -4.43 0.23 5.52
CA ILE A 74 -3.53 -0.69 6.20
C ILE A 74 -3.76 -0.57 7.71
N GLU A 75 -3.75 -1.69 8.42
CA GLU A 75 -3.87 -1.71 9.88
C GLU A 75 -2.78 -0.85 10.53
N PRO A 76 -3.13 0.00 11.51
CA PRO A 76 -2.16 0.92 12.12
C PRO A 76 -0.92 0.23 12.70
N ASP A 77 -1.06 -1.00 13.20
CA ASP A 77 0.04 -1.79 13.77
C ASP A 77 1.01 -2.31 12.70
N LEU A 78 0.56 -2.49 11.46
CA LEU A 78 1.40 -2.93 10.34
C LEU A 78 2.19 -1.78 9.69
N LEU A 79 1.87 -0.53 10.03
CA LEU A 79 2.59 0.63 9.51
C LEU A 79 4.02 0.70 10.06
N ILE A 80 4.99 0.82 9.14
CA ILE A 80 6.41 0.93 9.46
C ILE A 80 6.77 2.42 9.61
N PRO A 81 7.40 2.84 10.73
CA PRO A 81 7.77 4.24 10.94
C PRO A 81 8.73 4.79 9.88
N LEU A 82 8.64 6.11 9.64
CA LEU A 82 9.53 6.86 8.74
C LEU A 82 9.53 6.37 7.28
N LYS A 83 8.41 5.82 6.82
CA LYS A 83 8.22 5.36 5.43
C LYS A 83 7.24 6.24 4.66
N SER A 84 7.28 6.10 3.34
CA SER A 84 6.23 6.61 2.46
C SER A 84 5.24 5.51 2.11
N TYR A 85 3.96 5.83 2.10
CA TYR A 85 2.87 4.91 1.75
C TYR A 85 1.98 5.52 0.69
N MET A 86 1.48 4.69 -0.22
CA MET A 86 0.46 5.06 -1.20
C MET A 86 -0.67 4.03 -1.24
N PHE A 87 -1.86 4.45 -0.79
CA PHE A 87 -3.09 3.64 -0.76
C PHE A 87 -4.33 4.53 -0.63
N PHE A 88 -5.53 3.97 -0.87
CA PHE A 88 -6.79 4.67 -0.58
C PHE A 88 -7.01 4.69 0.93
N SER A 89 -6.62 5.76 1.62
CA SER A 89 -6.73 5.83 3.08
C SER A 89 -8.15 6.16 3.56
N HIS A 90 -8.93 6.82 2.69
CA HIS A 90 -10.24 7.39 2.99
C HIS A 90 -10.20 8.30 4.25
N THR A 91 -9.07 8.95 4.53
CA THR A 91 -8.91 9.84 5.69
C THR A 91 -9.28 11.29 5.37
N SER A 92 -9.38 11.64 4.09
CA SER A 92 -9.53 13.02 3.61
C SER A 92 -10.94 13.60 3.82
N LYS A 93 -11.94 12.73 4.02
CA LYS A 93 -13.36 13.09 4.15
C LYS A 93 -13.93 12.80 5.55
N ILE A 94 -13.07 12.59 6.55
CA ILE A 94 -13.51 12.35 7.93
C ILE A 94 -14.15 13.63 8.48
N GLN A 95 -15.39 13.53 8.97
CA GLN A 95 -16.06 14.64 9.64
C GLN A 95 -15.51 14.85 11.06
N PRO A 96 -15.43 16.10 11.56
CA PRO A 96 -14.89 16.40 12.89
C PRO A 96 -15.58 15.63 14.04
N ASP A 97 -16.87 15.39 13.92
CA ASP A 97 -17.76 14.86 14.96
C ASP A 97 -18.08 13.35 14.83
N ASN A 98 -17.45 12.62 13.91
CA ASN A 98 -17.75 11.21 13.60
C ASN A 98 -19.21 10.96 13.15
N SER A 99 -19.97 12.01 12.78
CA SER A 99 -21.41 11.90 12.46
C SER A 99 -21.71 11.15 11.16
N ALA A 100 -20.75 11.10 10.24
CA ALA A 100 -20.86 10.36 9.00
C ALA A 100 -19.96 9.13 9.04
N ALA A 101 -20.52 7.98 8.65
CA ALA A 101 -19.71 6.82 8.31
C ALA A 101 -18.75 7.23 7.18
N ALA A 102 -17.45 7.29 7.48
CA ALA A 102 -16.46 7.40 6.41
C ALA A 102 -16.64 6.18 5.50
N GLN A 103 -16.82 6.42 4.20
CA GLN A 103 -16.74 5.36 3.19
C GLN A 103 -15.38 4.67 3.36
N GLY A 104 -15.33 3.34 3.45
CA GLY A 104 -14.07 2.63 3.68
C GLY A 104 -14.22 1.26 4.33
N THR A 105 -13.12 0.75 4.86
CA THR A 105 -13.04 -0.59 5.46
C THR A 105 -13.85 -0.74 6.76
N PRO A 106 -14.84 -1.66 6.81
CA PRO A 106 -15.60 -1.94 8.02
C PRO A 106 -14.70 -2.29 9.21
N GLY A 107 -14.95 -1.71 10.37
CA GLY A 107 -14.23 -2.02 11.61
C GLY A 107 -12.90 -1.28 11.81
N MET A 108 -12.45 -0.46 10.85
CA MET A 108 -11.23 0.34 11.02
C MET A 108 -11.57 1.80 11.38
N ASP A 109 -11.04 2.29 12.51
CA ASP A 109 -11.11 3.71 12.87
C ASP A 109 -10.12 4.53 12.03
N LYS A 110 -10.65 5.38 11.15
CA LYS A 110 -9.83 6.24 10.28
C LYS A 110 -9.10 7.34 11.04
N LYS A 111 -9.62 7.79 12.18
CA LYS A 111 -8.92 8.74 13.05
C LYS A 111 -7.72 8.06 13.73
N GLU A 112 -7.85 6.80 14.11
CA GLU A 112 -6.73 6.02 14.64
C GLU A 112 -5.64 5.82 13.59
N LEU A 113 -6.01 5.44 12.36
CA LEU A 113 -5.08 5.35 11.24
C LEU A 113 -4.32 6.66 11.02
N LEU A 114 -5.03 7.79 10.96
CA LEU A 114 -4.40 9.10 10.78
C LEU A 114 -3.47 9.46 11.95
N LYS A 115 -3.87 9.19 13.19
CA LYS A 115 -3.02 9.41 14.38
C LYS A 115 -1.74 8.59 14.32
N GLU A 116 -1.83 7.31 13.96
CA GLU A 116 -0.64 6.46 13.86
C GLU A 116 0.25 6.87 12.70
N ILE A 117 -0.28 7.29 11.55
CA ILE A 117 0.51 7.88 10.45
C ILE A 117 1.33 9.08 10.94
N LEU A 118 0.69 10.02 11.66
CA LEU A 118 1.37 11.19 12.22
C LEU A 118 2.43 10.80 13.26
N LYS A 119 2.08 9.94 14.22
CA LYS A 119 2.98 9.47 15.28
C LYS A 119 4.21 8.74 14.72
N LYS A 120 4.01 7.90 13.70
CA LYS A 120 5.07 7.14 13.02
C LYS A 120 5.84 7.97 12.00
N LYS A 121 5.49 9.26 11.83
CA LYS A 121 6.12 10.20 10.88
C LYS A 121 6.13 9.64 9.46
N ILE A 122 5.00 9.06 9.06
CA ILE A 122 4.80 8.49 7.73
C ILE A 122 4.39 9.59 6.76
N THR A 123 4.93 9.53 5.54
CA THR A 123 4.39 10.30 4.41
C THR A 123 3.28 9.49 3.76
N LEU A 124 2.04 9.97 3.82
CA LEU A 124 0.90 9.34 3.16
C LEU A 124 0.58 10.06 1.85
N ILE A 125 0.58 9.31 0.74
CA ILE A 125 0.09 9.73 -0.57
C ILE A 125 -1.26 9.02 -0.78
N ASP A 126 -2.36 9.75 -0.64
CA ASP A 126 -3.70 9.18 -0.79
C ASP A 126 -4.10 9.12 -2.26
N TYR A 127 -4.31 7.91 -2.80
CA TYR A 127 -4.75 7.72 -4.19
C TYR A 127 -6.01 8.52 -4.50
N GLU A 128 -6.92 8.70 -3.53
CA GLU A 128 -8.19 9.40 -3.73
C GLU A 128 -8.00 10.86 -4.16
N ASN A 129 -6.84 11.46 -3.88
CA ASN A 129 -6.57 12.89 -4.11
C ASN A 129 -5.54 13.17 -5.22
N ILE A 130 -5.05 12.14 -5.93
CA ILE A 130 -4.15 12.36 -7.07
C ILE A 130 -4.95 12.95 -8.24
N ARG A 131 -4.52 14.08 -8.77
CA ARG A 131 -5.14 14.81 -9.88
C ARG A 131 -4.06 15.27 -10.85
N ASP A 132 -4.43 15.45 -12.10
CA ASP A 132 -3.71 16.31 -13.04
C ASP A 132 -3.98 17.79 -12.74
N ASP A 133 -3.19 18.67 -13.37
CA ASP A 133 -3.38 20.12 -13.34
C ASP A 133 -4.61 20.56 -14.17
#